data_AF-A0A1E7FF20-F1
#
_entry.id   AF-A0A1E7FF20-F1
#
_cell.length_a   1.000
_cell.length_b   1.000
_cell.length_c   1.000
_cell.angle_alpha   90.00
_cell.angle_beta   90.00
_cell.angle_gamma   90.00
#
_symmetry.space_group_name_H-M   'P 1'
#
loop_
_entity.id
_entity.type
_entity.pdbx_description
1 polymer ?
#
loop_
_entity_poly.entity_id
_entity_poly.type
_entity_poly.pdbx_seq_one_letter_code
_entity_poly.pdbx_strand_id
1 'polypeptide(L)' 'CMECKEKISLYQCPGCQIRTCSLQCCQAHKKRTGCTGKRNRSEYLPLCRMNDNTLQSDYFFIEEVLEIMPRASK' A
#
# COMPACT_ATOMS: atom_id res chain seq x y z
N CYS A 1 15.04 -11.51 5.93
CA CYS A 1 14.14 -11.61 4.76
C CYS A 1 13.10 -12.69 5.08
N MET A 2 11.81 -12.41 4.94
CA MET A 2 10.78 -13.41 5.25
C MET A 2 10.59 -14.45 4.14
N GLU A 3 11.07 -14.18 2.92
CA GLU A 3 11.05 -15.17 1.83
C GLU A 3 12.25 -16.12 1.89
N CYS A 4 13.48 -15.62 1.71
CA CYS A 4 14.66 -16.49 1.63
C CYS A 4 15.31 -16.83 2.98
N LYS A 5 15.02 -16.09 4.05
CA LYS A 5 15.60 -16.25 5.41
C LYS A 5 17.14 -16.22 5.53
N GLU A 6 17.88 -16.09 4.43
CA GLU A 6 19.34 -16.06 4.42
C GLU A 6 19.95 -14.69 4.73
N LYS A 7 19.30 -13.61 4.26
CA LYS A 7 19.81 -12.23 4.35
C LYS A 7 18.88 -11.35 5.18
N ILE A 8 19.46 -10.33 5.81
CA ILE A 8 18.71 -9.27 6.50
C ILE A 8 17.76 -8.59 5.50
N SER A 9 16.55 -8.28 5.93
CA SER A 9 15.59 -7.56 5.09
C SER A 9 15.97 -6.09 4.96
N LEU A 10 16.01 -5.60 3.72
CA LEU A 10 16.30 -4.21 3.38
C LEU A 10 15.04 -3.44 2.94
N TYR A 11 14.03 -4.16 2.45
CA TYR A 11 12.81 -3.58 1.89
C TYR A 11 11.58 -4.10 2.63
N GLN A 12 10.50 -3.33 2.59
CA GLN A 12 9.19 -3.71 3.12
C GLN A 12 8.12 -3.44 2.07
N CYS A 13 7.28 -4.44 1.80
CA CYS A 13 6.18 -4.32 0.85
C CYS A 13 5.09 -3.39 1.43
N PRO A 14 4.65 -2.33 0.73
CA PRO A 14 3.66 -1.40 1.27
C PRO A 14 2.23 -1.98 1.32
N GLY A 15 1.97 -3.06 0.58
CA GLY A 15 0.65 -3.72 0.57
C GLY A 15 0.46 -4.75 1.69
N CYS A 16 1.45 -5.63 1.91
CA CYS A 16 1.35 -6.73 2.87
C CYS A 16 2.37 -6.67 4.02
N GLN A 17 3.18 -5.61 4.07
CA GLN A 17 4.22 -5.37 5.10
C GLN A 17 5.30 -6.46 5.19
N ILE A 18 5.36 -7.38 4.22
CA ILE A 18 6.40 -8.42 4.16
C ILE A 18 7.77 -7.77 3.94
N ARG A 19 8.72 -8.15 4.79
CA ARG A 19 10.11 -7.66 4.74
C ARG A 19 10.99 -8.57 3.88
N THR A 20 11.62 -8.01 2.86
CA THR A 20 12.42 -8.72 1.85
C THR A 20 13.84 -8.17 1.76
N CYS A 21 14.81 -8.98 1.32
CA CYS A 21 16.21 -8.54 1.17
C CYS A 21 16.55 -8.02 -0.23
N SER A 22 15.80 -8.42 -1.25
CA SER A 22 16.10 -8.11 -2.65
C SER A 22 14.83 -8.05 -3.49
N LEU A 23 14.95 -7.51 -4.71
CA LEU A 23 13.86 -7.47 -5.68
C LEU A 23 13.32 -8.87 -6.01
N GLN A 24 14.18 -9.89 -6.09
CA GLN A 24 13.74 -11.26 -6.32
C GLN A 24 12.83 -11.75 -5.21
N CYS A 25 13.18 -11.49 -3.94
CA CYS A 25 12.30 -11.79 -2.81
C CYS A 25 11.02 -10.93 -2.81
N CYS A 26 11.07 -9.69 -3.31
CA CYS A 26 9.88 -8.88 -3.53
C CYS A 26 8.92 -9.52 -4.55
N GLN A 27 9.43 -9.99 -5.67
CA GLN A 27 8.60 -10.60 -6.71
C GLN A 27 8.11 -12.00 -6.30
N ALA A 28 8.95 -12.77 -5.62
CA ALA A 28 8.61 -14.10 -5.11
C ALA A 28 7.42 -14.04 -4.15
N HIS A 29 7.44 -13.12 -3.15
CA HIS A 29 6.29 -13.01 -2.24
C HIS A 29 5.03 -12.57 -2.98
N LYS A 30 5.12 -11.60 -3.90
CA LYS A 30 3.94 -11.14 -4.66
C LYS A 30 3.30 -12.28 -5.45
N LYS A 31 4.10 -13.14 -6.07
CA LYS A 31 3.61 -14.33 -6.78
C LYS A 31 3.02 -15.37 -5.83
N ARG A 32 3.66 -15.60 -4.68
CA ARG A 32 3.24 -16.60 -3.68
C ARG A 32 1.97 -16.20 -2.92
N THR A 33 1.83 -14.92 -2.57
CA THR A 33 0.70 -14.41 -1.77
C THR A 33 -0.37 -13.71 -2.59
N GLY A 34 -0.17 -13.57 -3.91
CA GLY A 34 -1.06 -12.77 -4.76
C GLY A 34 -1.06 -11.28 -4.42
N CYS A 35 -0.03 -10.78 -3.73
CA CYS A 35 0.01 -9.38 -3.31
C CYS A 35 0.22 -8.44 -4.50
N THR A 36 -0.66 -7.45 -4.64
CA THR A 36 -0.53 -6.38 -5.66
C THR A 36 0.66 -5.46 -5.38
N GLY A 37 1.11 -5.41 -4.12
CA GLY A 37 2.16 -4.50 -3.67
C GLY A 37 1.71 -3.03 -3.61
N LYS A 38 0.41 -2.76 -3.66
CA LYS A 38 -0.17 -1.42 -3.44
C LYS A 38 -0.81 -1.39 -2.05
N ARG A 39 -0.64 -0.29 -1.33
CA ARG A 39 -1.33 -0.06 -0.05
C ARG A 39 -2.83 0.06 -0.30
N ASN A 40 -3.64 -0.62 0.52
CA ASN A 40 -5.09 -0.42 0.48
C ASN A 40 -5.41 0.95 1.11
N ARG A 41 -5.83 1.91 0.29
CA ARG A 41 -6.15 3.27 0.74
C ARG A 41 -7.56 3.39 1.33
N SER A 42 -8.43 2.39 1.13
CA SER A 42 -9.82 2.40 1.60
C SER A 42 -10.06 1.44 2.77
N GLU A 43 -9.01 1.03 3.48
CA GLU A 43 -9.14 0.19 4.66
C GLU A 43 -9.85 0.94 5.79
N TYR A 44 -10.83 0.31 6.43
CA TYR A 44 -11.55 0.92 7.55
C TYR A 44 -10.60 1.21 8.71
N LEU A 45 -10.57 2.46 9.15
CA LEU A 45 -9.84 2.90 10.33
C LEU A 45 -10.83 3.44 11.37
N PRO A 46 -10.85 2.89 12.61
CA PRO A 46 -11.63 3.46 13.69
C PRO A 46 -11.21 4.91 13.95
N LEU A 47 -12.17 5.79 14.26
CA LEU A 47 -11.91 7.23 14.50
C LEU A 47 -10.85 7.46 15.58
N CYS A 48 -10.80 6.63 16.62
CA CYS A 48 -9.80 6.73 17.68
C CYS A 48 -8.35 6.47 17.24
N ARG A 49 -8.15 5.89 16.04
CA ARG A 49 -6.85 5.64 15.43
C ARG A 49 -6.56 6.56 14.25
N MET A 50 -7.51 7.43 13.88
CA MET A 50 -7.33 8.43 12.84
C MET A 50 -6.36 9.51 13.36
N ASN A 51 -5.34 9.79 12.57
CA ASN A 51 -4.34 10.83 12.81
C ASN A 51 -4.23 11.76 11.60
N ASP A 52 -3.47 12.84 11.75
CA ASP A 52 -3.32 13.85 10.70
C ASP A 52 -2.80 13.27 9.38
N ASN A 53 -1.91 12.28 9.44
CA ASN A 53 -1.38 11.60 8.25
C ASN A 53 -2.48 10.80 7.52
N THR A 54 -3.38 10.15 8.26
CA THR A 54 -4.51 9.43 7.66
C THR A 54 -5.51 10.39 7.04
N LEU A 55 -5.81 11.51 7.72
CA LEU A 55 -6.68 12.55 7.19
C LEU A 55 -6.12 13.15 5.90
N GLN A 56 -4.82 13.45 5.87
CA GLN A 56 -4.14 13.96 4.68
C GLN A 56 -4.16 12.94 3.54
N SER A 57 -3.93 11.66 3.83
CA SER A 57 -4.03 10.57 2.85
C SER A 57 -5.44 10.49 2.25
N ASP A 58 -6.48 10.61 3.06
CA ASP A 58 -7.87 10.56 2.62
C ASP A 58 -8.23 11.78 1.77
N TYR A 59 -7.78 12.97 2.17
CA TYR A 59 -7.93 14.19 1.38
C TYR A 59 -7.32 14.05 -0.02
N PHE A 60 -6.07 13.61 -0.11
CA PHE A 60 -5.42 13.40 -1.40
C PHE A 60 -6.10 12.33 -2.25
N PHE A 61 -6.63 11.27 -1.61
CA PHE A 61 -7.38 10.25 -2.32
C PHE A 61 -8.68 10.83 -2.93
N ILE A 62 -9.41 11.67 -2.20
CA ILE A 62 -10.63 12.32 -2.71
C ILE A 62 -10.29 13.26 -3.87
N GLU A 63 -9.26 14.09 -3.74
CA GLU A 63 -8.83 14.99 -4.81
C GLU A 63 -8.44 14.24 -6.09
N GLU A 64 -7.65 13.16 -5.97
CA GLU A 64 -7.28 12.30 -7.11
C GLU A 64 -8.53 11.73 -7.82
N VAL A 65 -9.54 11.30 -7.06
CA VAL A 65 -10.80 10.81 -7.62
C VAL A 65 -11.58 11.94 -8.33
N LEU A 66 -11.65 13.12 -7.72
CA LEU A 66 -12.34 14.28 -8.29
C LEU A 66 -11.71 14.76 -9.60
N GLU A 67 -10.38 14.66 -9.74
CA GLU A 67 -9.67 14.97 -10.99
C GLU A 67 -9.99 13.98 -12.12
N ILE A 68 -10.09 12.69 -11.79
CA ILE A 68 -10.35 11.63 -12.77
C ILE A 68 -11.83 11.58 -13.18
N MET A 69 -12.74 12.00 -12.28
CA MET A 69 -14.16 12.00 -12.56
C MET A 69 -14.49 13.01 -13.67
N PRO A 70 -15.04 12.56 -14.82
CA PRO A 70 -15.46 13.47 -15.86
C PRO A 70 -16.56 14.36 -15.29
N ARG A 71 -16.31 15.67 -15.26
CA ARG A 71 -17.34 16.64 -14.90
C ARG A 71 -18.47 16.47 -15.91
N ALA A 72 -19.66 16.12 -15.43
CA ALA A 72 -20.83 16.04 -16.28
C ALA A 72 -21.00 17.39 -16.97
N SER A 73 -20.80 17.42 -18.29
CA SER A 73 -21.10 18.59 -19.10
C SER A 73 -22.58 18.91 -18.90
N LYS A 74 -22.86 20.08 -18.32
CA LYS A 74 -24.19 20.68 -18.32
C LYS A 74 -24.58 21.06 -19.74
#